data_AF-A0A352KJY6-F1
#
_entry.id   AF-A0A352KJY6-F1
#
_cell.length_a   1.000
_cell.length_b   1.000
_cell.length_c   1.000
_cell.angle_alpha   90.00
_cell.angle_beta   90.00
_cell.angle_gamma   90.00
#
_symmetry.space_group_name_H-M   'P 1'
#
loop_
_entity.id
_entity.type
_entity.pdbx_description
1 polymer ?
#
loop_
_entity_poly.entity_id
_entity_poly.type
_entity_poly.pdbx_seq_one_letter_code
_entity_poly.pdbx_strand_id
1 'polypeptide(L)' 'MYEENQAWLLLWRTPGIGSRTFSHLLSVVGAPTEVLLGTPADWRQWGLSQRSINYLTNPD' A
#
# COMPACT_ATOMS: atom_id res chain seq x y z
N MET A 1 -5.45 -3.17 14.12
CA MET A 1 -4.18 -2.42 13.99
C MET A 1 -3.17 -3.40 13.42
N TYR A 2 -2.63 -3.14 12.21
CA TYR A 2 -1.68 -4.08 11.59
C TYR A 2 -0.34 -4.02 12.31
N GLU A 3 0.25 -5.19 12.58
CA GLU A 3 1.67 -5.25 12.95
C GLU A 3 2.52 -4.88 11.72
N GLU A 4 3.67 -4.24 11.95
CA GLU A 4 4.50 -3.69 10.88
C GLU A 4 4.93 -4.74 9.84
N ASN A 5 5.24 -5.96 10.30
CA ASN A 5 5.56 -7.10 9.43
C ASN A 5 4.37 -7.55 8.56
N GLN A 6 3.15 -7.50 9.09
CA GLN A 6 1.95 -7.83 8.33
C GLN A 6 1.65 -6.77 7.28
N ALA A 7 1.86 -5.49 7.62
CA ALA A 7 1.69 -4.39 6.69
C ALA A 7 2.67 -4.48 5.51
N TRP A 8 3.93 -4.81 5.79
CA TRP A 8 4.94 -5.13 4.78
C TRP A 8 4.48 -6.24 3.83
N LEU A 9 4.04 -7.38 4.39
CA LEU A 9 3.62 -8.53 3.59
C LEU A 9 2.38 -8.24 2.74
N LEU A 10 1.41 -7.49 3.27
CA LEU A 10 0.20 -7.14 2.54
C LEU A 10 0.51 -6.24 1.33
N LEU A 11 1.31 -5.19 1.55
CA LEU A 11 1.74 -4.30 0.47
C LEU A 11 2.58 -5.04 -0.57
N TRP A 12 3.46 -5.95 -0.15
CA TRP A 12 4.25 -6.77 -1.09
C TRP A 12 3.39 -7.72 -1.93
N ARG A 13 2.30 -8.26 -1.36
CA ARG A 13 1.35 -9.12 -2.09
C ARG A 13 0.40 -8.35 -2.99
N THR A 14 0.27 -7.05 -2.79
CA THR A 14 -0.68 -6.22 -3.53
C THR A 14 -0.28 -6.16 -5.02
N PRO A 15 -1.16 -6.57 -5.94
CA PRO A 15 -0.86 -6.54 -7.36
C PRO A 15 -0.51 -5.13 -7.85
N GLY A 16 0.60 -5.00 -8.59
CA GLY A 16 1.09 -3.72 -9.11
C GLY A 16 2.00 -2.96 -8.14
N ILE A 17 2.19 -3.43 -6.90
CA ILE A 17 3.21 -2.90 -5.99
C ILE A 17 4.47 -3.76 -6.11
N GLY A 18 5.37 -3.34 -7.00
CA GLY A 18 6.74 -3.86 -7.05
C GLY A 18 7.69 -3.08 -6.14
N SER A 19 8.96 -3.47 -6.07
CA SER A 19 9.98 -2.81 -5.22
C SER A 19 10.10 -1.29 -5.42
N ARG A 20 9.94 -0.82 -6.66
CA ARG A 20 9.97 0.62 -6.99
C ARG A 20 8.77 1.37 -6.43
N THR A 21 7.56 0.87 -6.66
CA THR A 21 6.31 1.46 -6.13
C THR A 21 6.33 1.43 -4.61
N PHE A 22 6.79 0.32 -4.04
CA PHE A 22 6.91 0.16 -2.60
C PHE A 22 7.88 1.17 -1.98
N SER A 23 9.08 1.32 -2.55
CA SER A 23 10.06 2.30 -2.07
C SER A 23 9.54 3.74 -2.20
N HIS A 24 8.78 4.02 -3.27
CA HIS A 24 8.14 5.32 -3.44
C HIS A 24 7.09 5.59 -2.35
N LEU A 25 6.22 4.63 -2.05
CA LEU A 25 5.22 4.76 -0.99
C LEU A 25 5.88 5.05 0.36
N LEU A 26 6.95 4.32 0.71
CA LEU A 26 7.69 4.58 1.94
C LEU A 26 8.36 5.95 1.94
N SER A 27 8.85 6.44 0.80
CA SER A 27 9.44 7.78 0.71
C SER A 27 8.43 8.91 0.90
N VAL A 28 7.16 8.68 0.56
CA VAL A 28 6.09 9.68 0.70
C VAL A 28 5.45 9.62 2.08
N VAL A 29 5.18 8.42 2.59
CA VAL A 29 4.36 8.22 3.79
C VAL A 29 5.21 7.98 5.03
N GLY A 30 6.32 7.25 4.92
CA GLY A 30 7.23 6.94 6.03
C GLY A 30 7.19 5.46 6.41
N ALA A 31 6.01 4.92 6.76
CA ALA A 31 5.88 3.53 7.21
C ALA A 31 4.82 2.71 6.43
N PRO A 32 5.00 1.38 6.31
CA PRO A 32 4.03 0.48 5.67
C PRO A 32 2.63 0.52 6.31
N THR A 33 2.57 0.61 7.64
CA THR A 33 1.31 0.70 8.39
C THR A 33 0.55 1.97 8.05
N GLU A 34 1.25 3.09 7.90
CA GLU A 34 0.67 4.38 7.51
C GLU A 34 0.15 4.35 6.07
N VAL A 35 0.82 3.63 5.16
CA VAL A 35 0.28 3.41 3.81
C VAL A 35 -1.07 2.70 3.88
N LEU A 36 -1.21 1.69 4.75
CA LEU A 36 -2.48 0.95 4.92
C LEU A 36 -3.57 1.74 5.66
N LEU A 37 -3.20 2.78 6.40
CA LEU A 37 -4.15 3.71 7.01
C LEU A 37 -4.68 4.76 6.02
N GLY A 38 -4.05 4.88 4.84
CA GLY A 38 -4.52 5.74 3.77
C GLY A 38 -5.90 5.34 3.24
N THR A 39 -6.60 6.31 2.66
CA THR A 39 -7.87 6.08 1.97
C THR A 39 -7.63 5.74 0.48
N PRO A 40 -8.65 5.24 -0.24
CA PRO A 40 -8.55 5.08 -1.69
C PRO A 40 -8.19 6.36 -2.45
N ALA A 41 -8.50 7.55 -1.91
CA ALA A 41 -8.09 8.81 -2.52
C ALA A 41 -6.58 9.06 -2.35
N ASP A 42 -6.05 8.83 -1.14
CA ASP A 42 -4.62 8.95 -0.84
C ASP A 42 -3.80 7.99 -1.69
N TRP A 43 -4.26 6.74 -1.79
CA TRP A 43 -3.63 5.71 -2.62
C TRP A 43 -3.52 6.12 -4.09
N ARG A 44 -4.57 6.73 -4.67
CA ARG A 44 -4.49 7.26 -6.03
C ARG A 44 -3.46 8.40 -6.13
N GLN A 45 -3.44 9.30 -5.14
CA GLN A 45 -2.48 10.40 -5.10
C GLN A 45 -1.04 9.90 -4.98
N TRP A 46 -0.81 8.79 -4.27
CA TRP A 46 0.50 8.14 -4.16
C TRP A 46 0.84 7.24 -5.36
N GLY A 47 0.00 7.22 -6.40
CA GLY A 47 0.26 6.53 -7.66
C GLY A 47 -0.14 5.05 -7.68
N LEU A 48 -0.97 4.58 -6.74
CA LEU A 48 -1.51 3.22 -6.79
C LEU A 48 -2.56 3.09 -7.91
N SER A 49 -2.46 1.99 -8.64
CA SER A 49 -3.42 1.64 -9.68
C SER A 49 -4.77 1.25 -9.07
N GLN A 50 -5.86 1.36 -9.85
CA GLN A 50 -7.18 0.92 -9.39
C GLN A 50 -7.20 -0.57 -9.00
N ARG A 51 -6.38 -1.41 -9.65
CA ARG A 51 -6.24 -2.84 -9.28
C ARG A 51 -5.64 -3.00 -7.88
N SER A 52 -4.60 -2.24 -7.56
CA SER A 52 -3.96 -2.24 -6.24
C SER A 52 -4.93 -1.75 -5.17
N ILE A 53 -5.67 -0.68 -5.46
CA ILE A 53 -6.68 -0.10 -4.55
C ILE A 53 -7.79 -1.10 -4.27
N ASN A 54 -8.32 -1.77 -5.30
CA ASN A 54 -9.36 -2.79 -5.11
C ASN A 54 -8.89 -3.92 -4.19
N TYR A 55 -7.64 -4.40 -4.38
CA TYR A 55 -7.05 -5.43 -3.52
C TYR A 55 -6.87 -4.95 -2.08
N LEU A 56 -6.38 -3.73 -1.85
CA LEU A 56 -6.21 -3.19 -0.50
C LEU A 56 -7.54 -2.92 0.22
N THR A 57 -8.62 -2.70 -0.54
CA THR A 57 -9.96 -2.47 0.04
C THR A 57 -10.64 -3.78 0.47
N ASN A 58 -10.38 -4.87 -0.26
CA ASN A 58 -10.85 -6.23 0.08
C ASN A 58 -9.72 -7.22 -0.21
N PRO A 59 -8.74 -7.35 0.70
CA PRO A 59 -7.68 -8.33 0.55
C PRO A 59 -8.23 -9.73 0.87
N ASP A 60 -8.21 -10.61 -0.13
CA ASP A 60 -8.46 -12.06 0.04
C ASP A 60 -7.38 -12.74 0.89
#